data_AF-A0A0R3XBW2-F1
#
_entry.id   AF-A0A0R3XBW2-F1
#
_cell.length_a   1.000
_cell.length_b   1.000
_cell.length_c   1.000
_cell.angle_alpha   90.00
_cell.angle_beta   90.00
_cell.angle_gamma   90.00
#
_symmetry.space_group_name_H-M   'P 1'
#
loop_
_entity.id
_entity.type
_entity.pdbx_description
1 polymer ?
#
loop_
_entity_poly.entity_id
_entity_poly.type
_entity_poly.pdbx_seq_one_letter_code
_entity_poly.pdbx_strand_id
1 'polypeptide(L)'
;MHIMAASIFDDTIRLDKKQRVMHESKAELLSLKEDLTRGKATISASRTKLPELANTLAFYMELREFVRDVISCFNEKMLKIEYMSKRSIILYRERADTLMARRRADVGDMADEAAGPASSGENTMGPKAMEARKRRKADREARCARRRRQMKPNEAYDKRIEATIGVSSPCEGVSSDDEEPQAVIAKRAADFGDIKRDAEHLFDDVVEEYCSIPAILRRFREWRERAVRSYGQAYIPLCLPQLLAPLISLQILTWNPLEANCPSFDEYAWFGCLLDYFADLQQVEDLEGDASEEGDAQRKVLLTLATSPEHELAVIPLVIEKVLLPRLTGLFSLLSLTYNWEI
;
A
#
# COMPACT_ATOMS: atom_id res chain seq x y z
N MET A 1 -20.26 19.64 103.54
CA MET A 1 -20.06 20.41 102.28
C MET A 1 -19.08 19.73 101.31
N HIS A 2 -17.93 19.20 101.73
CA HIS A 2 -16.94 18.61 100.81
C HIS A 2 -17.42 17.40 99.98
N ILE A 3 -18.25 16.52 100.53
CA ILE A 3 -18.75 15.32 99.80
C ILE A 3 -19.71 15.70 98.66
N MET A 4 -20.57 16.70 98.88
CA MET A 4 -21.48 17.23 97.85
C MET A 4 -20.69 17.92 96.73
N ALA A 5 -19.66 18.68 97.06
CA ALA A 5 -18.80 19.33 96.08
C ALA A 5 -18.02 18.31 95.21
N ALA A 6 -17.55 17.21 95.81
CA ALA A 6 -16.88 16.12 95.08
C ALA A 6 -17.84 15.36 94.14
N SER A 7 -19.08 15.10 94.57
CA SER A 7 -20.12 14.48 93.72
C SER A 7 -20.50 15.37 92.53
N ILE A 8 -20.68 16.68 92.77
CA ILE A 8 -21.01 17.64 91.71
C ILE A 8 -19.86 17.75 90.70
N PHE A 9 -18.60 17.66 91.16
CA PHE A 9 -17.42 17.68 90.31
C PHE A 9 -17.28 16.41 89.45
N ASP A 10 -17.59 15.24 90.01
CA ASP A 10 -17.59 13.97 89.25
C ASP A 10 -18.70 13.96 88.19
N ASP A 11 -19.88 14.51 88.53
CA ASP A 11 -20.99 14.65 87.59
C ASP A 11 -20.69 15.66 86.46
N THR A 12 -19.99 16.77 86.72
CA THR A 12 -19.54 17.68 85.64
C THR A 12 -18.49 17.05 84.74
N ILE A 13 -17.54 16.28 85.28
CA ILE A 13 -16.57 15.53 84.47
C ILE A 13 -17.29 14.50 83.58
N ARG A 14 -18.28 13.81 84.14
CA ARG A 14 -19.08 12.81 83.41
C ARG A 14 -19.93 13.44 82.31
N LEU A 15 -20.44 14.65 82.54
CA LEU A 15 -21.18 15.44 81.56
C LEU A 15 -20.26 15.91 80.42
N ASP A 16 -19.07 16.44 80.73
CA ASP A 16 -18.07 16.86 79.74
C ASP A 16 -17.63 15.68 78.86
N LYS A 17 -17.37 14.52 79.48
CA LYS A 17 -17.02 13.29 78.74
C LYS A 17 -18.12 12.87 77.76
N LYS A 18 -19.40 12.95 78.16
CA LYS A 18 -20.53 12.67 77.26
C LYS A 18 -20.66 13.70 76.14
N GLN A 19 -20.42 14.98 76.42
CA GLN A 19 -20.44 16.03 75.41
C GLN A 19 -19.33 15.83 74.37
N ARG A 20 -18.11 15.46 74.79
CA ARG A 20 -17.01 15.13 73.87
C ARG A 20 -17.36 13.97 72.93
N VAL A 21 -17.85 12.86 73.48
CA VAL A 21 -18.27 11.70 72.67
C VAL A 21 -19.39 12.06 71.69
N MET A 22 -20.34 12.92 72.11
CA MET A 22 -21.40 13.41 71.24
C MET A 22 -20.85 14.31 70.11
N HIS A 23 -19.87 15.17 70.40
CA HIS A 23 -19.21 16.00 69.40
C HIS A 23 -18.38 15.17 68.42
N GLU A 24 -17.63 14.17 68.90
CA GLU A 24 -16.87 13.21 68.09
C GLU A 24 -17.82 12.42 67.18
N SER A 25 -18.88 11.82 67.73
CA SER A 25 -19.88 11.09 66.94
C SER A 25 -20.59 11.99 65.92
N LYS A 26 -20.86 13.26 66.25
CA LYS A 26 -21.43 14.23 65.32
C LYS A 26 -20.45 14.58 64.19
N ALA A 27 -19.15 14.73 64.50
CA ALA A 27 -18.12 14.97 63.50
C ALA A 27 -17.94 13.75 62.58
N GLU A 28 -17.94 12.54 63.12
CA GLU A 28 -17.92 11.29 62.35
C GLU A 28 -19.14 11.17 61.45
N LEU A 29 -20.34 11.50 61.93
CA LEU A 29 -21.56 11.52 61.12
C LEU A 29 -21.51 12.54 59.97
N LEU A 30 -20.85 13.69 60.17
CA LEU A 30 -20.66 14.68 59.12
C LEU A 30 -19.66 14.16 58.06
N SER A 31 -18.53 13.61 58.50
CA SER A 31 -17.54 12.99 57.61
C SER A 31 -18.16 11.86 56.77
N LEU A 32 -18.90 10.95 57.40
CA LEU A 32 -19.61 9.87 56.70
C LEU A 32 -20.67 10.38 55.71
N LYS A 33 -21.33 11.51 56.01
CA LYS A 33 -22.26 12.14 55.07
C LYS A 33 -21.55 12.72 53.86
N GLU A 34 -20.38 13.33 54.04
CA GLU A 34 -19.55 13.84 52.95
C GLU A 34 -19.00 12.70 52.08
N ASP A 35 -18.57 11.60 52.68
CA ASP A 35 -18.16 10.41 51.92
C ASP A 35 -19.34 9.78 51.17
N LEU A 36 -20.54 9.77 51.76
CA LEU A 36 -21.75 9.31 51.07
C LEU A 36 -22.10 10.19 49.87
N THR A 37 -22.00 11.52 49.99
CA THR A 37 -22.27 12.44 48.88
C THR A 37 -21.21 12.30 47.79
N ARG A 38 -19.93 12.14 48.16
CA ARG A 38 -18.84 11.84 47.22
C ARG A 38 -19.08 10.52 46.49
N GLY A 39 -19.44 9.45 47.22
CA GLY A 39 -19.76 8.14 46.64
C GLY A 39 -20.96 8.21 45.67
N LYS A 40 -22.01 8.96 46.03
CA LYS A 40 -23.16 9.19 45.15
C LYS A 40 -22.75 9.95 43.87
N ALA A 41 -21.91 10.97 43.98
CA ALA A 41 -21.39 11.71 42.84
C ALA A 41 -20.57 10.81 41.90
N THR A 42 -19.72 9.93 42.45
CA THR A 42 -18.96 8.95 41.67
C THR A 42 -19.87 7.94 40.97
N ILE A 43 -20.92 7.45 41.65
CA ILE A 43 -21.90 6.53 41.06
C ILE A 43 -22.70 7.22 39.94
N SER A 44 -23.10 8.49 40.12
CA SER A 44 -23.76 9.23 39.04
C SER A 44 -22.83 9.45 37.85
N ALA A 45 -21.57 9.80 38.09
CA ALA A 45 -20.57 10.02 37.04
C ALA A 45 -20.22 8.73 36.28
N SER A 46 -20.18 7.57 36.95
CA SER A 46 -19.97 6.29 36.28
C SER A 46 -21.20 5.87 35.47
N ARG A 47 -22.41 6.15 35.95
CA ARG A 47 -23.65 5.90 35.21
C ARG A 47 -23.76 6.74 33.94
N THR A 48 -23.28 7.98 33.94
CA THR A 48 -23.27 8.82 32.73
C THR A 48 -22.23 8.37 31.70
N LYS A 49 -21.06 7.89 32.14
CA LYS A 49 -20.02 7.36 31.24
C LYS A 49 -20.38 6.00 30.61
N LEU A 50 -21.18 5.19 31.30
CA LEU A 50 -21.56 3.85 30.83
C LEU A 50 -22.15 3.82 29.40
N PRO A 51 -23.15 4.65 29.01
CA PRO A 51 -23.66 4.67 27.65
C PRO A 51 -22.61 5.14 26.61
N GLU A 52 -21.74 6.08 26.96
CA GLU A 52 -20.65 6.53 26.08
C GLU A 52 -19.66 5.39 25.80
N LEU A 53 -19.28 4.64 26.84
CA LEU A 53 -18.45 3.44 26.69
C LEU A 53 -19.17 2.35 25.89
N ALA A 54 -20.48 2.18 26.05
CA ALA A 54 -21.25 1.22 25.28
C ALA A 54 -21.27 1.56 23.78
N ASN A 55 -21.46 2.84 23.44
CA ASN A 55 -21.45 3.32 22.06
C ASN A 55 -20.07 3.18 21.41
N THR A 56 -19.00 3.50 22.13
CA THR A 56 -17.62 3.32 21.62
C THR A 56 -17.27 1.85 21.43
N LEU A 57 -17.73 0.97 22.31
CA LEU A 57 -17.56 -0.47 22.15
C LEU A 57 -18.33 -0.98 20.92
N ALA A 58 -19.58 -0.56 20.74
CA ALA A 58 -20.38 -0.92 19.57
C ALA A 58 -19.68 -0.50 18.27
N PHE A 59 -19.13 0.72 18.22
CA PHE A 59 -18.32 1.21 17.10
C PHE A 59 -17.13 0.28 16.79
N TYR A 60 -16.32 -0.08 17.79
CA TYR A 60 -15.17 -0.97 17.57
C TYR A 60 -15.59 -2.38 17.16
N MET A 61 -16.74 -2.86 17.64
CA MET A 61 -17.28 -4.17 17.23
C MET A 61 -17.71 -4.17 15.77
N GLU A 62 -18.49 -3.16 15.34
CA GLU A 62 -18.93 -2.99 13.95
C GLU A 62 -17.73 -2.89 13.00
N LEU A 63 -16.76 -2.03 13.34
CA LEU A 63 -15.53 -1.84 12.56
C LEU A 63 -14.73 -3.14 12.43
N ARG A 64 -14.54 -3.86 13.54
CA ARG A 64 -13.79 -5.13 13.56
C ARG A 64 -14.49 -6.21 12.76
N GLU A 65 -15.81 -6.29 12.84
CA GLU A 65 -16.60 -7.27 12.08
C GLU A 65 -16.48 -7.02 10.58
N PHE A 66 -16.66 -5.77 10.15
CA PHE A 66 -16.47 -5.40 8.74
C PHE A 66 -15.05 -5.70 8.24
N VAL A 67 -14.01 -5.28 8.98
CA VAL A 67 -12.61 -5.54 8.60
C VAL A 67 -12.33 -7.04 8.52
N ARG A 68 -12.90 -7.84 9.44
CA ARG A 68 -12.77 -9.30 9.40
C ARG A 68 -13.40 -9.87 8.13
N ASP A 69 -14.57 -9.40 7.74
CA ASP A 69 -15.27 -9.87 6.55
C ASP A 69 -14.49 -9.53 5.27
N VAL A 70 -13.97 -8.29 5.17
CA VAL A 70 -13.09 -7.88 4.06
C VAL A 70 -11.85 -8.76 4.00
N ILE A 71 -11.17 -8.98 5.14
CA ILE A 71 -9.96 -9.83 5.20
C ILE A 71 -10.29 -11.28 4.83
N SER A 72 -11.42 -11.81 5.31
CA SER A 72 -11.86 -13.17 4.98
C SER A 72 -12.08 -13.34 3.48
N CYS A 73 -12.78 -12.38 2.86
CA CYS A 73 -12.98 -12.33 1.41
C CYS A 73 -11.64 -12.28 0.65
N PHE A 74 -10.72 -11.39 1.04
CA PHE A 74 -9.44 -11.28 0.36
C PHE A 74 -8.56 -12.51 0.53
N ASN A 75 -8.55 -13.13 1.71
CA ASN A 75 -7.76 -14.35 1.96
C ASN A 75 -8.20 -15.50 1.04
N GLU A 76 -9.49 -15.67 0.79
CA GLU A 76 -9.99 -16.68 -0.14
C GLU A 76 -9.52 -16.44 -1.57
N LYS A 77 -9.55 -15.18 -2.02
CA LYS A 77 -9.17 -14.80 -3.38
C LYS A 77 -7.65 -14.57 -3.55
N MET A 78 -6.88 -14.49 -2.46
CA MET A 78 -5.49 -14.04 -2.46
C MET A 78 -4.60 -14.88 -3.36
N LEU A 79 -4.74 -16.21 -3.33
CA LEU A 79 -3.93 -17.11 -4.15
C LEU A 79 -4.12 -16.84 -5.65
N LYS A 80 -5.36 -16.52 -6.07
CA LYS A 80 -5.66 -16.21 -7.47
C LYS A 80 -5.11 -14.84 -7.87
N ILE A 81 -5.23 -13.83 -7.01
CA ILE A 81 -4.61 -12.50 -7.20
C ILE A 81 -3.09 -12.63 -7.38
N GLU A 82 -2.43 -13.37 -6.49
CA GLU A 82 -0.99 -13.61 -6.58
C GLU A 82 -0.59 -14.36 -7.84
N TYR A 83 -1.36 -15.40 -8.22
CA TYR A 83 -1.12 -16.17 -9.43
C TYR A 83 -1.14 -15.26 -10.67
N MET A 84 -2.15 -14.40 -10.77
CA MET A 84 -2.32 -13.49 -11.90
C MET A 84 -1.24 -12.42 -11.94
N SER A 85 -0.90 -11.85 -10.78
CA SER A 85 0.21 -10.90 -10.65
C SER A 85 1.53 -11.54 -11.08
N LYS A 86 1.85 -12.73 -10.58
CA LYS A 86 3.04 -13.49 -10.99
C LYS A 86 3.02 -13.81 -12.49
N ARG A 87 1.89 -14.24 -13.04
CA ARG A 87 1.73 -14.56 -14.46
C ARG A 87 1.96 -13.32 -15.35
N SER A 88 1.41 -12.16 -14.99
CA SER A 88 1.65 -10.91 -15.73
C SER A 88 3.14 -10.54 -15.80
N ILE A 89 3.84 -10.69 -14.67
CA ILE A 89 5.27 -10.39 -14.58
C ILE A 89 6.07 -11.40 -15.42
N ILE A 90 5.72 -12.68 -15.39
CA ILE A 90 6.35 -13.71 -16.21
C ILE A 90 6.21 -13.39 -17.71
N LEU A 91 5.04 -12.93 -18.18
CA LEU A 91 4.86 -12.55 -19.59
C LEU A 91 5.78 -11.41 -20.02
N TYR A 92 5.95 -10.40 -19.16
CA TYR A 92 6.91 -9.31 -19.43
C TYR A 92 8.36 -9.81 -19.43
N ARG A 93 8.70 -10.76 -18.55
CA ARG A 93 10.05 -11.37 -18.51
C ARG A 93 10.34 -12.22 -19.74
N GLU A 94 9.43 -13.11 -20.11
CA GLU A 94 9.58 -13.96 -21.31
C GLU A 94 9.87 -13.10 -22.55
N ARG A 95 9.22 -11.94 -22.67
CA ARG A 95 9.53 -10.94 -23.69
C ARG A 95 10.95 -10.38 -23.55
N ALA A 96 11.29 -9.85 -22.38
CA ALA A 96 12.58 -9.22 -22.13
C ALA A 96 13.74 -10.20 -22.38
N ASP A 97 13.64 -11.43 -21.86
CA ASP A 97 14.64 -12.48 -22.03
C ASP A 97 14.80 -12.89 -23.50
N THR A 98 13.69 -13.02 -24.23
CA THR A 98 13.73 -13.32 -25.67
C THR A 98 14.46 -12.22 -26.44
N LEU A 99 14.16 -10.95 -26.13
CA LEU A 99 14.79 -9.80 -26.76
C LEU A 99 16.28 -9.71 -26.38
N MET A 100 16.64 -9.91 -25.11
CA MET A 100 18.03 -9.91 -24.67
C MET A 100 18.85 -11.05 -25.27
N ALA A 101 18.31 -12.27 -25.28
CA ALA A 101 18.95 -13.42 -25.89
C ALA A 101 19.19 -13.19 -27.39
N ARG A 102 18.21 -12.61 -28.10
CA ARG A 102 18.35 -12.21 -29.50
C ARG A 102 19.46 -11.17 -29.68
N ARG A 103 19.48 -10.11 -28.87
CA ARG A 103 20.51 -9.07 -28.93
C ARG A 103 21.92 -9.62 -28.67
N ARG A 104 22.08 -10.46 -27.64
CA ARG A 104 23.37 -11.10 -27.31
C ARG A 104 23.84 -11.99 -28.46
N ALA A 105 22.94 -12.75 -29.07
CA ALA A 105 23.24 -13.59 -30.23
C ALA A 105 23.63 -12.77 -31.46
N ASP A 106 22.93 -11.67 -31.74
CA ASP A 106 23.25 -10.76 -32.85
C ASP A 106 24.62 -10.08 -32.66
N VAL A 107 24.90 -9.59 -31.44
CA VAL A 107 26.20 -8.98 -31.12
C VAL A 107 27.33 -9.99 -31.19
N GLY A 108 27.12 -11.20 -30.66
CA GLY A 108 28.10 -12.29 -30.74
C GLY A 108 28.42 -12.66 -32.18
N ASP A 109 27.40 -12.88 -33.01
CA ASP A 109 27.60 -13.20 -34.42
C ASP A 109 28.37 -12.09 -35.16
N MET A 110 28.07 -10.81 -34.88
CA MET A 110 28.80 -9.69 -35.48
C MET A 110 30.26 -9.61 -35.02
N ALA A 111 30.52 -9.88 -33.74
CA ALA A 111 31.88 -9.93 -33.22
C ALA A 111 32.69 -11.04 -33.91
N ASP A 112 32.09 -12.21 -34.08
CA ASP A 112 32.68 -13.33 -34.82
C ASP A 112 32.92 -12.98 -36.30
N GLU A 113 31.96 -12.32 -36.95
CA GLU A 113 32.09 -11.85 -38.34
C GLU A 113 33.24 -10.83 -38.48
N ALA A 114 33.38 -9.91 -37.52
CA ALA A 114 34.44 -8.89 -37.50
C ALA A 114 35.83 -9.47 -37.21
N ALA A 115 35.91 -10.51 -36.37
CA ALA A 115 37.16 -11.17 -36.00
C ALA A 115 37.69 -12.12 -37.10
N GLY A 116 36.89 -12.38 -38.14
CA GLY A 116 37.27 -13.13 -39.34
C GLY A 116 37.34 -14.65 -39.16
N PRO A 117 37.48 -15.42 -40.26
CA PRO A 117 37.36 -16.88 -40.25
C PRO A 117 38.44 -17.61 -39.42
N ALA A 118 39.56 -16.95 -39.12
CA ALA A 118 40.65 -17.51 -38.32
C ALA A 118 40.34 -17.60 -36.82
N SER A 119 39.44 -16.75 -36.31
CA SER A 119 39.06 -16.69 -34.89
C SER A 119 37.62 -17.16 -34.64
N SER A 120 36.76 -17.14 -35.65
CA SER A 120 35.33 -17.46 -35.58
C SER A 120 34.99 -18.94 -35.29
N GLY A 121 35.97 -19.81 -35.04
CA GLY A 121 35.75 -21.24 -34.73
C GLY A 121 34.95 -21.99 -35.80
N GLU A 122 34.91 -21.47 -37.04
CA GLU A 122 33.98 -21.94 -38.08
C GLU A 122 34.29 -23.38 -38.51
N ASN A 123 35.55 -23.81 -38.34
CA ASN A 123 36.03 -25.17 -38.58
C ASN A 123 35.73 -26.16 -37.43
N THR A 124 35.35 -25.70 -36.23
CA THR A 124 35.03 -26.55 -35.06
C THR A 124 33.52 -26.68 -34.81
N MET A 125 32.70 -25.91 -35.52
CA MET A 125 31.24 -25.92 -35.36
C MET A 125 30.55 -26.99 -36.20
N GLY A 126 29.65 -27.76 -35.58
CA GLY A 126 28.88 -28.79 -36.28
C GLY A 126 27.93 -28.21 -37.36
N PRO A 127 27.54 -29.01 -38.38
CA PRO A 127 26.75 -28.54 -39.53
C PRO A 127 25.43 -27.84 -39.14
N LYS A 128 24.76 -28.36 -38.10
CA LYS A 128 23.51 -27.79 -37.57
C LYS A 128 23.70 -26.41 -36.94
N ALA A 129 24.82 -26.19 -36.24
CA ALA A 129 25.12 -24.92 -35.60
C ALA A 129 25.48 -23.84 -36.64
N MET A 130 26.19 -24.24 -37.71
CA MET A 130 26.48 -23.39 -38.86
C MET A 130 25.19 -22.97 -39.59
N GLU A 131 24.27 -23.91 -39.86
CA GLU A 131 22.97 -23.56 -40.46
C GLU A 131 22.15 -22.62 -39.57
N ALA A 132 22.10 -22.87 -38.26
CA ALA A 132 21.40 -22.01 -37.32
C ALA A 132 21.99 -20.59 -37.30
N ARG A 133 23.32 -20.45 -37.36
CA ARG A 133 23.99 -19.15 -37.49
C ARG A 133 23.65 -18.45 -38.80
N LYS A 134 23.68 -19.16 -39.94
CA LYS A 134 23.29 -18.60 -41.25
C LYS A 134 21.84 -18.11 -41.25
N ARG A 135 20.92 -18.84 -40.63
CA ARG A 135 19.51 -18.42 -40.46
C ARG A 135 19.38 -17.17 -39.61
N ARG A 136 20.09 -17.08 -38.48
CA ARG A 136 20.10 -15.89 -37.61
C ARG A 136 20.65 -14.66 -38.33
N LYS A 137 21.74 -14.82 -39.10
CA LYS A 137 22.29 -13.75 -39.94
C LYS A 137 21.27 -13.26 -40.99
N ALA A 138 20.65 -14.18 -41.72
CA ALA A 138 19.62 -13.83 -42.72
C ALA A 138 18.41 -13.12 -42.08
N ASP A 139 17.96 -13.56 -40.90
CA ASP A 139 16.88 -12.90 -40.16
C ASP A 139 17.28 -11.48 -39.73
N ARG A 140 18.50 -11.31 -39.19
CA ARG A 140 19.05 -10.00 -38.82
C ARG A 140 19.08 -9.05 -40.02
N GLU A 141 19.61 -9.51 -41.16
CA GLU A 141 19.65 -8.73 -42.40
C GLU A 141 18.25 -8.38 -42.91
N ALA A 142 17.29 -9.32 -42.83
CA ALA A 142 15.90 -9.05 -43.19
C ALA A 142 15.25 -8.01 -42.27
N ARG A 143 15.57 -8.01 -40.97
CA ARG A 143 15.15 -7.00 -39.99
C ARG A 143 15.73 -5.62 -40.32
N CYS A 144 17.04 -5.51 -40.51
CA CYS A 144 17.68 -4.27 -40.98
C CYS A 144 17.06 -3.76 -42.29
N ALA A 145 16.85 -4.63 -43.27
CA ALA A 145 16.25 -4.25 -44.55
C ALA A 145 14.80 -3.73 -44.40
N ARG A 146 14.02 -4.26 -43.45
CA ARG A 146 12.67 -3.74 -43.13
C ARG A 146 12.76 -2.34 -42.51
N ARG A 147 13.66 -2.11 -41.56
CA ARG A 147 13.86 -0.78 -40.94
C ARG A 147 14.27 0.27 -41.96
N ARG A 148 15.23 -0.05 -42.84
CA ARG A 148 15.64 0.84 -43.94
C ARG A 148 14.51 1.22 -44.88
N ARG A 149 13.53 0.33 -45.09
CA ARG A 149 12.34 0.62 -45.91
C ARG A 149 11.30 1.48 -45.18
N GLN A 150 11.24 1.39 -43.85
CA GLN A 150 10.31 2.15 -43.02
C GLN A 150 10.84 3.54 -42.65
N MET A 151 12.16 3.71 -42.51
CA MET A 151 12.78 5.02 -42.50
C MET A 151 12.61 5.65 -43.88
N LYS A 152 11.85 6.74 -43.97
CA LYS A 152 11.91 7.62 -45.13
C LYS A 152 13.31 8.25 -45.12
N PRO A 153 14.19 7.96 -46.08
CA PRO A 153 15.52 8.56 -46.09
C PRO A 153 15.34 10.06 -46.22
N ASN A 154 15.67 10.81 -45.18
CA ASN A 154 15.82 12.25 -45.31
C ASN A 154 17.23 12.49 -45.81
N GLU A 155 17.46 12.18 -47.09
CA GLU A 155 18.79 12.22 -47.72
C GLU A 155 19.51 13.55 -47.51
N ALA A 156 18.75 14.64 -47.38
CA ALA A 156 19.27 15.98 -47.11
C ALA A 156 19.83 16.14 -45.67
N TYR A 157 19.24 15.45 -44.69
CA TYR A 157 19.72 15.42 -43.30
C TYR A 157 20.97 14.53 -43.17
N ASP A 158 20.95 13.34 -43.78
CA ASP A 158 22.07 12.39 -43.71
C ASP A 158 23.33 12.94 -44.40
N LYS A 159 23.19 13.53 -45.60
CA LYS A 159 24.30 14.20 -46.29
C LYS A 159 24.86 15.40 -45.52
N ARG A 160 24.02 16.11 -44.76
CA ARG A 160 24.44 17.27 -43.97
C ARG A 160 25.26 16.84 -42.75
N ILE A 161 24.87 15.77 -42.07
CA ILE A 161 25.63 15.23 -40.93
C ILE A 161 26.95 14.62 -41.39
N GLU A 162 26.95 13.85 -42.48
CA GLU A 162 28.16 13.26 -43.05
C GLU A 162 29.18 14.33 -43.47
N ALA A 163 28.73 15.43 -44.08
CA ALA A 163 29.58 16.56 -44.46
C ALA A 163 30.10 17.38 -43.26
N THR A 164 29.41 17.37 -42.11
CA THR A 164 29.78 18.19 -40.95
C THR A 164 30.66 17.44 -39.94
N ILE A 165 30.42 16.15 -39.74
CA ILE A 165 31.05 15.34 -38.67
C ILE A 165 31.97 14.26 -39.25
N GLY A 166 31.92 13.98 -40.56
CA GLY A 166 32.76 12.96 -41.22
C GLY A 166 32.43 11.52 -40.82
N VAL A 167 31.31 11.32 -40.10
CA VAL A 167 30.81 10.01 -39.69
C VAL A 167 29.60 9.70 -40.57
N SER A 168 29.64 8.56 -41.26
CA SER A 168 28.49 8.05 -42.04
C SER A 168 27.26 7.89 -41.15
N SER A 169 26.08 8.13 -41.72
CA SER A 169 24.71 7.95 -41.18
C SER A 169 24.59 7.21 -39.83
N PRO A 170 23.72 7.68 -38.89
CA PRO A 170 23.55 7.08 -37.55
C PRO A 170 23.59 5.56 -37.60
N CYS A 171 24.55 4.94 -36.89
CA CYS A 171 24.69 3.50 -36.80
C CYS A 171 23.31 2.88 -36.54
N GLU A 172 22.75 2.25 -37.57
CA GLU A 172 21.46 1.60 -37.48
C GLU A 172 21.59 0.51 -36.41
N GLY A 173 20.88 0.69 -35.29
CA GLY A 173 20.91 -0.26 -34.18
C GLY A 173 20.60 -1.66 -34.69
N VAL A 174 21.35 -2.66 -34.27
CA VAL A 174 21.32 -4.01 -34.85
C VAL A 174 20.07 -4.81 -34.47
N SER A 175 19.29 -4.32 -33.49
CA SER A 175 18.03 -4.91 -33.05
C SER A 175 17.12 -3.82 -32.50
N SER A 176 15.86 -3.78 -32.97
CA SER A 176 14.77 -3.01 -32.34
C SER A 176 13.75 -3.96 -31.72
N ASP A 177 13.10 -3.52 -30.63
CA ASP A 177 12.07 -4.30 -29.94
C ASP A 177 10.76 -4.41 -30.75
N ASP A 178 10.58 -3.53 -31.74
CA ASP A 178 9.39 -3.49 -32.61
C ASP A 178 9.37 -4.59 -33.70
N GLU A 179 10.40 -5.44 -33.74
CA GLU A 179 10.58 -6.45 -34.79
C GLU A 179 10.13 -7.86 -34.37
N GLU A 180 9.34 -7.96 -33.29
CA GLU A 180 8.78 -9.22 -32.84
C GLU A 180 7.76 -9.79 -33.87
N PRO A 181 7.71 -11.12 -34.07
CA PRO A 181 6.71 -11.72 -34.96
C PRO A 181 5.28 -11.42 -34.46
N GLN A 182 4.39 -11.02 -35.38
CA GLN A 182 3.01 -10.66 -35.05
C GLN A 182 2.25 -11.75 -34.29
N ALA A 183 2.54 -13.03 -34.58
CA ALA A 183 1.94 -14.16 -33.86
C ALA A 183 2.33 -14.21 -32.38
N VAL A 184 3.57 -13.84 -32.04
CA VAL A 184 4.06 -13.78 -30.64
C VAL A 184 3.41 -12.60 -29.91
N ILE A 185 3.30 -11.46 -30.57
CA ILE A 185 2.61 -10.28 -30.03
C ILE A 185 1.14 -10.60 -29.76
N ALA A 186 0.45 -11.21 -30.72
CA ALA A 186 -0.96 -11.60 -30.60
C ALA A 186 -1.17 -12.63 -29.48
N LYS A 187 -0.28 -13.62 -29.36
CA LYS A 187 -0.33 -14.60 -28.26
C LYS A 187 -0.15 -13.92 -26.90
N ARG A 188 0.84 -13.04 -26.75
CA ARG A 188 1.07 -12.30 -25.49
C ARG A 188 -0.12 -11.41 -25.15
N ALA A 189 -0.70 -10.73 -26.14
CA ALA A 189 -1.89 -9.92 -25.95
C ALA A 189 -3.10 -10.75 -25.50
N ALA A 190 -3.28 -11.96 -26.07
CA ALA A 190 -4.29 -12.91 -25.61
C ALA A 190 -4.03 -13.39 -24.18
N ASP A 191 -2.78 -13.75 -23.86
CA ASP A 191 -2.39 -14.17 -22.50
C ASP A 191 -2.67 -13.05 -21.47
N PHE A 192 -2.43 -11.77 -21.80
CA PHE A 192 -2.82 -10.63 -20.95
C PHE A 192 -4.35 -10.43 -20.90
N GLY A 193 -5.05 -10.65 -22.01
CA GLY A 193 -6.51 -10.61 -22.06
C GLY A 193 -7.16 -11.64 -21.15
N ASP A 194 -6.59 -12.85 -21.07
CA ASP A 194 -7.04 -13.91 -20.16
C ASP A 194 -6.87 -13.49 -18.70
N ILE A 195 -5.71 -12.93 -18.34
CA ILE A 195 -5.46 -12.38 -17.00
C ILE A 195 -6.46 -11.27 -16.67
N LYS A 196 -6.76 -10.37 -17.62
CA LYS A 196 -7.70 -9.28 -17.38
C LYS A 196 -9.13 -9.80 -17.16
N ARG A 197 -9.58 -10.76 -17.97
CA ARG A 197 -10.89 -11.41 -17.80
C ARG A 197 -11.00 -12.14 -16.47
N ASP A 198 -9.98 -12.89 -16.09
CA ASP A 198 -9.91 -13.55 -14.79
C ASP A 198 -9.99 -12.53 -13.62
N ALA A 199 -9.50 -11.30 -13.83
CA ALA A 199 -9.49 -10.25 -12.79
C ALA A 199 -10.87 -9.62 -12.63
N GLU A 200 -11.52 -9.36 -13.77
CA GLU A 200 -12.87 -8.80 -13.84
C GLU A 200 -13.89 -9.73 -13.17
N HIS A 201 -13.76 -11.05 -13.35
CA HIS A 201 -14.68 -12.05 -12.80
C HIS A 201 -14.32 -12.60 -11.42
N LEU A 202 -13.22 -12.14 -10.80
CA LEU A 202 -12.71 -12.72 -9.55
C LEU A 202 -13.68 -12.55 -8.37
N PHE A 203 -14.44 -11.46 -8.37
CA PHE A 203 -15.32 -11.03 -7.28
C PHE A 203 -16.81 -11.06 -7.65
N ASP A 204 -17.20 -11.74 -8.74
CA ASP A 204 -18.61 -11.82 -9.17
C ASP A 204 -19.54 -12.43 -8.11
N ASP A 205 -18.99 -13.26 -7.21
CA ASP A 205 -19.66 -13.90 -6.10
C ASP A 205 -19.66 -13.07 -4.80
N VAL A 206 -19.04 -11.89 -4.81
CA VAL A 206 -18.83 -11.04 -3.64
C VAL A 206 -19.65 -9.76 -3.74
N VAL A 207 -20.24 -9.35 -2.61
CA VAL A 207 -20.96 -8.07 -2.51
C VAL A 207 -19.99 -6.89 -2.65
N GLU A 208 -20.37 -5.88 -3.42
CA GLU A 208 -19.54 -4.72 -3.76
C GLU A 208 -18.90 -4.03 -2.53
N GLU A 209 -19.59 -4.01 -1.38
CA GLU A 209 -19.09 -3.44 -0.11
C GLU A 209 -17.75 -4.02 0.36
N TYR A 210 -17.40 -5.24 -0.06
CA TYR A 210 -16.18 -5.94 0.38
C TYR A 210 -15.10 -6.06 -0.70
N CYS A 211 -15.40 -5.71 -1.96
CA CYS A 211 -14.45 -5.85 -3.08
C CYS A 211 -14.23 -4.57 -3.90
N SER A 212 -14.99 -3.50 -3.64
CA SER A 212 -14.85 -2.20 -4.32
C SER A 212 -14.09 -1.21 -3.43
N ILE A 213 -12.98 -0.65 -3.94
CA ILE A 213 -12.18 0.36 -3.23
C ILE A 213 -13.06 1.56 -2.81
N PRO A 214 -13.87 2.18 -3.69
CA PRO A 214 -14.80 3.24 -3.29
C PRO A 214 -15.78 2.83 -2.18
N ALA A 215 -16.34 1.63 -2.26
CA ALA A 215 -17.34 1.18 -1.29
C ALA A 215 -16.73 0.95 0.10
N ILE A 216 -15.55 0.33 0.14
CA ILE A 216 -14.77 0.13 1.38
C ILE A 216 -14.39 1.49 1.98
N LEU A 217 -13.82 2.40 1.19
CA LEU A 217 -13.42 3.73 1.66
C LEU A 217 -14.61 4.56 2.14
N ARG A 218 -15.78 4.42 1.53
CA ARG A 218 -17.02 5.05 2.00
C ARG A 218 -17.40 4.60 3.42
N ARG A 219 -17.30 3.30 3.74
CA ARG A 219 -17.55 2.79 5.09
C ARG A 219 -16.57 3.38 6.12
N PHE A 220 -15.28 3.43 5.77
CA PHE A 220 -14.27 4.06 6.63
C PHE A 220 -14.50 5.56 6.83
N ARG A 221 -14.97 6.25 5.80
CA ARG A 221 -15.37 7.65 5.88
C ARG A 221 -16.55 7.84 6.84
N GLU A 222 -17.60 7.04 6.73
CA GLU A 222 -18.76 7.09 7.64
C GLU A 222 -18.36 6.89 9.11
N TRP A 223 -17.42 5.97 9.37
CA TRP A 223 -16.88 5.77 10.72
C TRP A 223 -16.02 6.94 11.20
N ARG A 224 -15.21 7.52 10.32
CA ARG A 224 -14.41 8.71 10.62
C ARG A 224 -15.31 9.87 11.01
N GLU A 225 -16.36 10.14 10.23
CA GLU A 225 -17.33 11.22 10.48
C GLU A 225 -18.15 10.99 11.75
N ARG A 226 -18.55 9.74 12.03
CA ARG A 226 -19.33 9.39 13.22
C ARG A 226 -18.53 9.51 14.52
N ALA A 227 -17.25 9.12 14.50
CA ALA A 227 -16.44 9.00 15.71
C ALA A 227 -14.94 9.20 15.46
N VAL A 228 -14.53 10.42 15.09
CA VAL A 228 -13.11 10.80 14.79
C VAL A 228 -12.13 10.32 15.87
N ARG A 229 -12.45 10.54 17.15
CA ARG A 229 -11.56 10.16 18.27
C ARG A 229 -11.34 8.65 18.34
N SER A 230 -12.40 7.85 18.23
CA SER A 230 -12.30 6.38 18.25
C SER A 230 -11.67 5.83 16.98
N TYR A 231 -11.93 6.45 15.83
CA TYR A 231 -11.32 6.12 14.55
C TYR A 231 -9.80 6.29 14.59
N GLY A 232 -9.31 7.44 15.09
CA GLY A 232 -7.89 7.69 15.29
C GLY A 232 -7.26 6.71 16.28
N GLN A 233 -7.89 6.47 17.42
CA GLN A 233 -7.39 5.51 18.44
C GLN A 233 -7.24 4.07 17.93
N ALA A 234 -8.00 3.68 16.90
CA ALA A 234 -7.87 2.37 16.25
C ALA A 234 -6.78 2.32 15.17
N TYR A 235 -6.07 3.43 14.89
CA TYR A 235 -5.01 3.52 13.90
C TYR A 235 -5.40 3.09 12.48
N ILE A 236 -6.66 3.28 12.13
CA ILE A 236 -7.22 2.81 10.85
C ILE A 236 -6.47 3.32 9.63
N PRO A 237 -6.03 4.59 9.54
CA PRO A 237 -5.24 5.06 8.40
C PRO A 237 -4.00 4.18 8.13
N LEU A 238 -3.32 3.69 9.17
CA LEU A 238 -2.14 2.83 9.01
C LEU A 238 -2.48 1.45 8.45
N CYS A 239 -3.72 0.99 8.61
CA CYS A 239 -4.18 -0.31 8.12
C CYS A 239 -4.77 -0.24 6.71
N LEU A 240 -5.26 0.92 6.26
CA LEU A 240 -5.86 1.10 4.93
C LEU A 240 -4.96 0.64 3.77
N PRO A 241 -3.64 0.97 3.73
CA PRO A 241 -2.76 0.47 2.67
C PRO A 241 -2.74 -1.05 2.57
N GLN A 242 -2.71 -1.73 3.72
CA GLN A 242 -2.64 -3.19 3.78
C GLN A 242 -3.96 -3.82 3.36
N LEU A 243 -5.08 -3.22 3.77
CA LEU A 243 -6.41 -3.70 3.41
C LEU A 243 -6.67 -3.55 1.91
N LEU A 244 -6.31 -2.42 1.31
CA LEU A 244 -6.58 -2.14 -0.10
C LEU A 244 -5.57 -2.78 -1.06
N ALA A 245 -4.41 -3.22 -0.56
CA ALA A 245 -3.33 -3.77 -1.38
C ALA A 245 -3.78 -4.86 -2.38
N PRO A 246 -4.64 -5.84 -2.04
CA PRO A 246 -5.08 -6.86 -3.00
C PRO A 246 -5.88 -6.27 -4.18
N LEU A 247 -6.77 -5.31 -3.90
CA LEU A 247 -7.57 -4.63 -4.93
C LEU A 247 -6.72 -3.73 -5.81
N ILE A 248 -5.78 -2.99 -5.22
CA ILE A 248 -4.86 -2.14 -5.96
C ILE A 248 -3.95 -3.00 -6.84
N SER A 249 -3.46 -4.13 -6.31
CA SER A 249 -2.66 -5.11 -7.06
C SER A 249 -3.38 -5.65 -8.30
N LEU A 250 -4.70 -5.86 -8.20
CA LEU A 250 -5.55 -6.26 -9.33
C LEU A 250 -5.67 -5.16 -10.39
N GLN A 251 -5.85 -3.91 -9.97
CA GLN A 251 -5.95 -2.78 -10.91
C GLN A 251 -4.66 -2.56 -11.70
N ILE A 252 -3.50 -2.79 -11.07
CA ILE A 252 -2.20 -2.59 -11.72
C ILE A 252 -1.64 -3.85 -12.40
N LEU A 253 -2.42 -4.91 -12.59
CA LEU A 253 -1.93 -6.20 -13.13
C LEU A 253 -1.18 -6.08 -14.47
N THR A 254 -1.51 -5.11 -15.30
CA THR A 254 -0.87 -4.86 -16.60
C THR A 254 -0.02 -3.60 -16.60
N TRP A 255 0.28 -3.03 -15.44
CA TRP A 255 1.12 -1.85 -15.32
C TRP A 255 2.60 -2.24 -15.45
N ASN A 256 3.28 -1.64 -16.42
CA ASN A 256 4.72 -1.78 -16.65
C ASN A 256 5.31 -0.45 -17.15
N PRO A 257 5.98 0.33 -16.29
CA PRO A 257 6.48 1.67 -16.67
C PRO A 257 7.62 1.64 -17.70
N LEU A 258 8.14 0.47 -18.04
CA LEU A 258 9.17 0.32 -19.08
C LEU A 258 8.59 0.28 -20.50
N GLU A 259 7.27 0.17 -20.65
CA GLU A 259 6.60 0.19 -21.95
C GLU A 259 6.29 1.62 -22.40
N ALA A 260 6.50 1.91 -23.69
CA ALA A 260 6.42 3.26 -24.24
C ALA A 260 5.04 3.95 -24.09
N ASN A 261 3.96 3.16 -24.00
CA ASN A 261 2.58 3.65 -23.88
C ASN A 261 1.95 3.29 -22.53
N CYS A 262 2.76 3.13 -21.47
CA CYS A 262 2.24 2.82 -20.15
C CYS A 262 1.63 4.07 -19.51
N PRO A 263 0.38 4.02 -19.01
CA PRO A 263 -0.19 5.09 -18.21
C PRO A 263 0.57 5.25 -16.90
N SER A 264 0.59 6.47 -16.39
CA SER A 264 1.15 6.77 -15.08
C SER A 264 0.30 6.12 -13.99
N PHE A 265 0.88 5.81 -12.82
CA PHE A 265 0.16 5.07 -11.77
C PHE A 265 -0.99 5.88 -11.15
N ASP A 266 -0.94 7.20 -11.26
CA ASP A 266 -1.94 8.17 -10.80
C ASP A 266 -3.18 8.24 -11.70
N GLU A 267 -3.10 7.74 -12.94
CA GLU A 267 -4.24 7.62 -13.84
C GLU A 267 -5.18 6.45 -13.46
N TYR A 268 -4.73 5.55 -12.59
CA TYR A 268 -5.53 4.40 -12.14
C TYR A 268 -6.57 4.82 -11.09
N ALA A 269 -7.75 4.19 -11.15
CA ALA A 269 -8.90 4.54 -10.32
C ALA A 269 -8.60 4.51 -8.80
N TRP A 270 -7.78 3.58 -8.33
CA TRP A 270 -7.41 3.50 -6.91
C TRP A 270 -6.76 4.79 -6.39
N PHE A 271 -5.97 5.48 -7.20
CA PHE A 271 -5.26 6.69 -6.79
C PHE A 271 -6.26 7.84 -6.57
N GLY A 272 -7.16 8.04 -7.54
CA GLY A 272 -8.27 9.00 -7.41
C GLY A 272 -9.15 8.71 -6.19
N CYS A 273 -9.52 7.44 -5.97
CA CYS A 273 -10.33 7.05 -4.80
C CYS A 273 -9.66 7.40 -3.47
N LEU A 274 -8.33 7.22 -3.37
CA LEU A 274 -7.58 7.62 -2.17
C LEU A 274 -7.51 9.14 -2.04
N LEU A 275 -7.27 9.87 -3.13
CA LEU A 275 -7.28 11.33 -3.10
C LEU A 275 -8.63 11.87 -2.62
N ASP A 276 -9.73 11.35 -3.16
CA ASP A 276 -11.09 11.74 -2.75
C ASP A 276 -11.34 11.40 -1.26
N TYR A 277 -10.81 10.27 -0.78
CA TYR A 277 -10.89 9.89 0.63
C TYR A 277 -10.19 10.87 1.57
N PHE A 278 -9.06 11.45 1.15
CA PHE A 278 -8.27 12.39 1.93
C PHE A 278 -8.61 13.87 1.66
N ALA A 279 -9.30 14.19 0.57
CA ALA A 279 -9.70 15.56 0.23
C ALA A 279 -10.57 16.19 1.33
N ASP A 280 -11.41 15.40 1.99
CA ASP A 280 -12.32 15.86 3.04
C ASP A 280 -11.71 15.84 4.45
N LEU A 281 -10.38 15.83 4.57
CA LEU A 281 -9.70 15.99 5.86
C LEU A 281 -9.94 17.42 6.38
N GLN A 282 -11.06 17.62 7.07
CA GLN A 282 -11.27 18.82 7.87
C GLN A 282 -10.14 18.91 8.90
N GLN A 283 -9.48 20.06 8.99
CA GLN A 283 -8.55 20.33 10.09
C GLN A 283 -9.34 20.23 11.38
N VAL A 284 -9.07 19.18 12.15
CA VAL A 284 -9.75 18.89 13.40
C VAL A 284 -9.19 19.82 14.48
N GLU A 285 -9.49 21.11 14.37
CA GLU A 285 -9.12 22.14 15.37
C GLU A 285 -10.08 22.13 16.57
N ASP A 286 -11.23 21.46 16.49
CA ASP A 286 -12.32 21.58 17.49
C ASP A 286 -12.35 20.49 18.59
N LEU A 287 -11.36 19.61 18.70
CA LEU A 287 -11.40 18.51 19.69
C LEU A 287 -10.81 18.84 21.07
N GLU A 288 -10.36 20.07 21.33
CA GLU A 288 -9.78 20.46 22.62
C GLU A 288 -10.82 20.59 23.76
N GLY A 289 -12.11 20.65 23.45
CA GLY A 289 -13.14 21.08 24.41
C GLY A 289 -13.65 20.07 25.45
N ASP A 290 -13.19 18.81 25.47
CA ASP A 290 -13.86 17.77 26.30
C ASP A 290 -12.92 16.80 27.03
N ALA A 291 -11.65 17.16 27.20
CA ALA A 291 -10.73 16.40 28.04
C ALA A 291 -10.74 16.95 29.47
N SER A 292 -11.45 16.27 30.37
CA SER A 292 -11.24 16.40 31.82
C SER A 292 -9.75 16.28 32.13
N GLU A 293 -9.19 17.32 32.77
CA GLU A 293 -7.76 17.65 32.86
C GLU A 293 -6.83 16.64 33.56
N GLU A 294 -7.29 15.47 34.03
CA GLU A 294 -6.47 14.63 34.93
C GLU A 294 -6.19 13.20 34.44
N GLY A 295 -6.43 12.89 33.17
CA GLY A 295 -6.26 11.53 32.64
C GLY A 295 -5.52 11.44 31.31
N ASP A 296 -4.18 11.46 31.40
CA ASP A 296 -3.25 10.82 30.47
C ASP A 296 -2.75 11.68 29.28
N ALA A 297 -1.71 12.48 29.55
CA ALA A 297 -0.98 13.25 28.53
C ALA A 297 -0.47 12.37 27.37
N GLN A 298 -0.13 11.10 27.63
CA GLN A 298 0.19 10.14 26.57
C GLN A 298 -0.99 9.88 25.65
N ARG A 299 -2.22 9.84 26.17
CA ARG A 299 -3.45 9.62 25.41
C ARG A 299 -3.81 10.84 24.56
N LYS A 300 -3.52 12.05 25.06
CA LYS A 300 -3.63 13.29 24.29
C LYS A 300 -2.61 13.33 23.14
N VAL A 301 -1.34 12.99 23.41
CA VAL A 301 -0.29 12.88 22.38
C VAL A 301 -0.63 11.82 21.34
N LEU A 302 -1.09 10.64 21.78
CA LEU A 302 -1.54 9.55 20.91
C LEU A 302 -2.71 9.97 20.02
N LEU A 303 -3.67 10.70 20.58
CA LEU A 303 -4.79 11.25 19.83
C LEU A 303 -4.29 12.24 18.77
N THR A 304 -3.46 13.20 19.15
CA THR A 304 -2.87 14.18 18.21
C THR A 304 -2.07 13.53 17.10
N LEU A 305 -1.29 12.48 17.40
CA LEU A 305 -0.56 11.71 16.38
C LEU A 305 -1.54 10.94 15.47
N ALA A 306 -2.57 10.32 16.04
CA ALA A 306 -3.51 9.49 15.29
C ALA A 306 -4.51 10.28 14.43
N THR A 307 -4.84 11.52 14.81
CA THR A 307 -5.65 12.45 14.00
C THR A 307 -4.80 13.47 13.23
N SER A 308 -3.47 13.32 13.24
CA SER A 308 -2.61 14.21 12.46
C SER A 308 -2.86 13.98 10.96
N PRO A 309 -3.07 15.06 10.17
CA PRO A 309 -3.22 14.96 8.72
C PRO A 309 -2.05 14.23 8.06
N GLU A 310 -0.85 14.32 8.65
CA GLU A 310 0.35 13.66 8.13
C GLU A 310 0.23 12.12 8.13
N HIS A 311 -0.43 11.53 9.12
CA HIS A 311 -0.61 10.08 9.20
C HIS A 311 -1.65 9.57 8.19
N GLU A 312 -2.67 10.37 7.89
CA GLU A 312 -3.64 10.07 6.84
C GLU A 312 -3.03 10.26 5.44
N LEU A 313 -2.25 11.33 5.22
CA LEU A 313 -1.56 11.58 3.96
C LEU A 313 -0.43 10.57 3.68
N ALA A 314 0.15 9.95 4.72
CA ALA A 314 1.16 8.89 4.58
C ALA A 314 0.61 7.60 3.95
N VAL A 315 -0.72 7.43 3.86
CA VAL A 315 -1.35 6.24 3.26
C VAL A 315 -0.94 6.07 1.80
N ILE A 316 -0.87 7.16 1.02
CA ILE A 316 -0.50 7.09 -0.40
C ILE A 316 0.95 6.60 -0.56
N PRO A 317 1.97 7.21 0.08
CA PRO A 317 3.33 6.67 0.11
C PRO A 317 3.41 5.21 0.55
N LEU A 318 2.65 4.81 1.58
CA LEU A 318 2.62 3.44 2.07
C LEU A 318 2.04 2.46 1.04
N VAL A 319 0.98 2.85 0.32
CA VAL A 319 0.43 2.05 -0.78
C VAL A 319 1.46 1.87 -1.89
N ILE A 320 2.16 2.95 -2.26
CA ILE A 320 3.24 2.90 -3.25
C ILE A 320 4.33 1.91 -2.79
N GLU A 321 4.74 2.00 -1.52
CA GLU A 321 5.77 1.12 -0.95
C GLU A 321 5.33 -0.35 -0.89
N LYS A 322 4.06 -0.63 -0.55
CA LYS A 322 3.57 -2.00 -0.36
C LYS A 322 3.09 -2.68 -1.64
N VAL A 323 2.71 -1.91 -2.66
CA VAL A 323 2.09 -2.46 -3.87
C VAL A 323 2.93 -2.19 -5.12
N LEU A 324 3.31 -0.93 -5.35
CA LEU A 324 4.07 -0.57 -6.55
C LEU A 324 5.53 -1.06 -6.46
N LEU A 325 6.21 -0.85 -5.32
CA LEU A 325 7.61 -1.25 -5.20
C LEU A 325 7.83 -2.77 -5.35
N PRO A 326 7.04 -3.68 -4.73
CA PRO A 326 7.24 -5.11 -4.93
C PRO A 326 6.97 -5.53 -6.37
N ARG A 327 6.01 -4.89 -7.04
CA ARG A 327 5.74 -5.12 -8.46
C ARG A 327 6.91 -4.66 -9.34
N LEU A 328 7.41 -3.44 -9.14
CA LEU A 328 8.59 -2.92 -9.84
C LEU A 328 9.79 -3.80 -9.57
N THR A 329 10.03 -4.18 -8.32
CA THR A 329 11.09 -5.10 -7.94
C THR A 329 10.90 -6.43 -8.66
N GLY A 330 9.68 -6.96 -8.78
CA GLY A 330 9.40 -8.15 -9.57
C GLY A 330 9.75 -7.99 -11.06
N LEU A 331 9.54 -6.81 -11.64
CA LEU A 331 9.96 -6.50 -13.00
C LEU A 331 11.50 -6.35 -13.12
N PHE A 332 12.18 -5.76 -12.13
CA PHE A 332 13.61 -5.42 -12.15
C PHE A 332 14.56 -6.49 -11.57
N SER A 333 14.26 -7.07 -10.41
CA SER A 333 15.13 -8.04 -9.71
C SER A 333 15.27 -9.40 -10.43
N LEU A 334 14.47 -9.63 -11.46
CA LEU A 334 14.72 -10.72 -12.41
C LEU A 334 15.44 -10.29 -13.70
N LEU A 335 15.67 -8.99 -13.90
CA LEU A 335 16.67 -8.49 -14.84
C LEU A 335 18.09 -8.58 -14.21
N SER A 336 18.22 -8.38 -12.89
CA SER A 336 19.52 -8.37 -12.18
C SER A 336 20.16 -9.74 -11.96
N LEU A 337 19.40 -10.85 -11.95
CA LEU A 337 19.98 -12.21 -11.90
C LEU A 337 20.76 -12.60 -13.17
N THR A 338 20.69 -11.78 -14.23
CA THR A 338 21.54 -11.92 -15.43
C THR A 338 22.80 -11.05 -15.40
N TYR A 339 23.04 -10.32 -14.31
CA TYR A 339 24.26 -9.53 -14.05
C TYR A 339 25.18 -10.19 -13.01
N ASN A 340 25.18 -11.52 -12.89
CA ASN A 340 26.36 -12.22 -12.38
C ASN A 340 27.40 -12.26 -13.51
N TRP A 341 28.12 -11.15 -13.66
CA TRP A 341 29.46 -11.22 -14.22
C TRP A 341 30.32 -11.93 -13.18
N GLU A 342 30.60 -13.22 -13.40
CA GLU A 342 31.79 -13.84 -12.84
C GLU A 342 32.98 -12.96 -13.25
N ILE A 343 33.58 -12.30 -12.26
CA ILE A 343 34.97 -11.87 -12.29
C ILE A 343 35.76 -12.89 -11.49
#